data_AF-A0A7S3UTT9-F1
#
_entry.id   AF-A0A7S3UTT9-F1
#
_cell.length_a   1.000
_cell.length_b   1.000
_cell.length_c   1.000
_cell.angle_alpha   90.00
_cell.angle_beta   90.00
_cell.angle_gamma   90.00
#
_symmetry.space_group_name_H-M   'P 1'
#
loop_
_entity.id
_entity.type
_entity.pdbx_description
1 polymer ?
#
loop_
_entity_poly.entity_id
_entity_poly.type
_entity_poly.pdbx_seq_one_letter_code
_entity_poly.pdbx_strand_id
1 'polypeptide(L)'
;MLQEEEGALAKPPQASFVGQSHPDRSGTAKEAEDHEDDRSFFGSSVNLNQGAWYDDSPKPEEDSNANNMPPRNKTRPRGWIEIAIVGFFICLLLISKFSDTLRSHIRYGSILSIISCSAVVVMYSMDFQSRRHPAPMIYWRSICDLFLSVAILLSSEGLITSCKDFSWFVQFTFVAAESWWLMISIDLWQSVTNPFTNYKRNLKIYHSYVWLVAALTAALLFAGVGRCSGRFAPGVCWLRLSPWGRRDWACGAGYFFGWAAAYVLVAAAAFARARAALARHG
;
A
#
# COMPACT_ATOMS: atom_id res chain seq x y z
N MET A 1 -55.74 -27.70 -15.79
CA MET A 1 -55.43 -27.68 -14.35
C MET A 1 -54.78 -26.32 -14.11
N LEU A 2 -55.50 -25.21 -13.93
CA LEU A 2 -56.38 -24.79 -12.82
C LEU A 2 -55.71 -24.79 -11.43
N GLN A 3 -55.95 -23.68 -10.71
CA GLN A 3 -55.49 -23.20 -9.38
C GLN A 3 -54.18 -22.41 -9.41
N GLU A 4 -54.13 -21.08 -9.25
CA GLU A 4 -54.94 -20.12 -8.48
C GLU A 4 -54.89 -20.38 -6.96
N GLU A 5 -54.06 -19.62 -6.24
CA GLU A 5 -54.31 -19.25 -4.83
C GLU A 5 -53.80 -17.82 -4.55
N GLU A 6 -54.72 -17.07 -3.96
CA GLU A 6 -54.65 -15.73 -3.38
C GLU A 6 -53.67 -15.71 -2.18
N GLY A 7 -52.97 -14.63 -1.85
CA GLY A 7 -53.52 -13.41 -1.28
C GLY A 7 -53.63 -13.51 0.26
N ALA A 8 -52.65 -13.00 1.00
CA ALA A 8 -52.85 -12.68 2.43
C ALA A 8 -51.96 -11.51 2.89
N LEU A 9 -52.65 -10.41 3.17
CA LEU A 9 -52.23 -9.12 3.68
C LEU A 9 -52.48 -9.09 5.20
N ALA A 10 -51.48 -8.80 6.04
CA ALA A 10 -51.71 -8.44 7.45
C ALA A 10 -50.57 -7.61 8.09
N LYS A 11 -50.79 -6.29 8.09
CA LYS A 11 -50.61 -5.22 9.12
C LYS A 11 -49.54 -5.33 10.24
N PRO A 12 -48.87 -4.21 10.60
CA PRO A 12 -47.86 -4.13 11.67
C PRO A 12 -48.46 -3.76 13.04
N PRO A 13 -47.74 -3.97 14.16
CA PRO A 13 -48.04 -3.30 15.42
C PRO A 13 -47.25 -2.00 15.60
N GLN A 14 -47.96 -1.01 16.12
CA GLN A 14 -47.48 0.30 16.54
C GLN A 14 -46.92 0.28 17.98
N ALA A 15 -45.99 1.21 18.21
CA ALA A 15 -45.82 2.06 19.39
C ALA A 15 -45.54 1.45 20.77
N SER A 16 -44.45 1.92 21.38
CA SER A 16 -44.53 2.55 22.71
C SER A 16 -43.29 3.39 23.02
N PHE A 17 -43.58 4.52 23.66
CA PHE A 17 -42.78 5.70 23.95
C PHE A 17 -42.49 5.69 25.46
N VAL A 18 -41.24 5.83 25.91
CA VAL A 18 -40.93 6.22 27.31
C VAL A 18 -39.65 7.05 27.30
N GLY A 19 -39.73 8.28 27.80
CA GLY A 19 -38.59 9.15 28.10
C GLY A 19 -38.23 9.17 29.59
N GLN A 20 -37.10 9.82 29.90
CA GLN A 20 -36.68 10.50 31.17
C GLN A 20 -35.14 10.64 31.09
N SER A 21 -34.50 11.81 30.95
CA SER A 21 -34.35 13.01 31.81
C SER A 21 -33.35 12.89 32.98
N HIS A 22 -32.14 13.48 32.80
CA HIS A 22 -31.18 14.15 33.74
C HIS A 22 -30.73 13.43 35.05
N PRO A 23 -29.64 13.82 35.78
CA PRO A 23 -29.00 15.15 35.87
C PRO A 23 -27.45 15.20 35.85
N ASP A 24 -26.97 16.45 35.98
CA ASP A 24 -25.61 16.97 36.10
C ASP A 24 -24.69 16.31 37.12
N ARG A 25 -23.37 16.41 36.88
CA ARG A 25 -22.40 16.63 37.96
C ARG A 25 -21.19 17.43 37.51
N SER A 26 -21.14 18.68 37.98
CA SER A 26 -19.98 19.56 38.06
C SER A 26 -19.11 19.22 39.27
N GLY A 27 -17.79 19.48 39.18
CA GLY A 27 -16.86 19.55 40.33
C GLY A 27 -15.44 19.13 39.94
N THR A 28 -14.55 20.06 39.56
CA THR A 28 -13.53 20.74 40.40
C THR A 28 -12.20 19.98 40.57
N ALA A 29 -11.20 20.45 39.80
CA ALA A 29 -9.87 20.93 40.20
C ALA A 29 -8.89 20.13 41.11
N LYS A 30 -7.61 20.31 40.75
CA LYS A 30 -6.32 20.22 41.49
C LYS A 30 -5.61 18.85 41.50
N GLU A 31 -4.48 18.81 40.79
CA GLU A 31 -3.09 18.72 41.32
C GLU A 31 -2.66 17.25 41.36
N ALA A 32 -1.43 16.82 41.14
CA ALA A 32 -0.17 17.30 40.56
C ALA A 32 0.75 16.07 40.68
N GLU A 33 1.69 15.89 39.74
CA GLU A 33 2.85 14.96 39.83
C GLU A 33 2.47 13.46 39.89
N ASP A 34 3.22 12.49 39.38
CA ASP A 34 4.63 12.39 38.98
C ASP A 34 4.81 11.09 38.17
N HIS A 35 5.87 11.01 37.34
CA HIS A 35 6.56 9.77 36.90
C HIS A 35 5.76 8.66 36.14
N GLU A 36 6.22 7.97 35.10
CA GLU A 36 7.55 7.74 34.52
C GLU A 36 7.35 7.02 33.15
N ASP A 37 8.25 7.31 32.20
CA ASP A 37 8.74 6.45 31.12
C ASP A 37 7.83 5.48 30.34
N ASP A 38 7.52 5.89 29.10
CA ASP A 38 7.64 5.01 27.93
C ASP A 38 7.84 5.83 26.64
N ARG A 39 9.02 6.45 26.53
CA ARG A 39 9.55 7.00 25.26
C ARG A 39 10.82 6.25 24.87
N SER A 40 10.66 5.11 24.24
CA SER A 40 11.78 4.43 23.57
C SER A 40 11.36 3.90 22.21
N PHE A 41 11.31 4.77 21.18
CA PHE A 41 11.67 4.31 19.82
C PHE A 41 12.04 5.39 18.79
N PHE A 42 11.79 6.69 19.01
CA PHE A 42 12.24 7.71 18.04
C PHE A 42 12.69 8.99 18.74
N GLY A 43 13.99 9.05 19.05
CA GLY A 43 14.64 10.24 19.60
C GLY A 43 16.10 10.31 19.18
N SER A 44 16.34 10.86 18.00
CA SER A 44 17.58 11.57 17.70
C SER A 44 17.24 12.70 16.75
N SER A 45 16.91 13.84 17.36
CA SER A 45 16.85 15.15 16.73
C SER A 45 18.28 15.57 16.37
N VAL A 46 18.74 15.19 15.19
CA VAL A 46 19.94 15.76 14.61
C VAL A 46 19.51 16.96 13.76
N ASN A 47 19.86 18.16 14.25
CA ASN A 47 19.93 19.37 13.44
C ASN A 47 20.87 19.09 12.25
N LEU A 48 20.32 19.04 11.04
CA LEU A 48 21.09 18.86 9.80
C LEU A 48 20.64 19.93 8.80
N ASN A 49 20.96 21.17 9.15
CA ASN A 49 21.34 22.20 8.18
C ASN A 49 22.87 22.12 8.05
N GLN A 50 23.39 21.18 7.26
CA GLN A 50 24.78 21.25 6.82
C GLN A 50 24.92 20.47 5.52
N GLY A 51 25.10 21.21 4.41
CA GLY A 51 25.78 20.66 3.25
C GLY A 51 27.22 20.37 3.66
N ALA A 52 27.58 19.09 3.69
CA ALA A 52 28.96 18.63 3.83
C ALA A 52 28.98 17.13 3.53
N TRP A 53 28.98 16.77 2.24
CA TRP A 53 29.61 15.51 1.83
C TRP A 53 31.10 15.80 1.61
N TYR A 54 31.77 16.15 2.70
CA TYR A 54 33.22 16.05 2.84
C TYR A 54 33.42 15.22 4.10
N ASP A 55 33.58 13.92 3.88
CA ASP A 55 33.81 12.92 4.91
C ASP A 55 35.27 13.06 5.34
N ASP A 56 35.51 13.79 6.45
CA ASP A 56 36.83 13.97 7.07
C ASP A 56 37.18 12.73 7.92
N SER A 57 36.99 11.55 7.33
CA SER A 57 37.52 10.31 7.85
C SER A 57 39.05 10.40 7.83
N PRO A 58 39.77 10.15 8.94
CA PRO A 58 41.22 10.16 8.95
C PRO A 58 41.72 9.19 7.88
N LYS A 59 42.50 9.70 6.92
CA LYS A 59 43.16 8.88 5.91
C LYS A 59 43.94 7.79 6.64
N PRO A 60 43.64 6.49 6.42
CA PRO A 60 44.54 5.46 6.88
C PRO A 60 45.89 5.71 6.20
N GLU A 61 46.92 5.75 7.03
CA GLU A 61 48.32 5.80 6.63
C GLU A 61 48.55 4.85 5.47
N GLU A 62 49.13 5.38 4.39
CA GLU A 62 49.42 4.70 3.16
C GLU A 62 50.57 3.72 3.41
N ASP A 63 50.25 2.56 4.00
CA ASP A 63 51.17 1.44 4.09
C ASP A 63 51.45 0.95 2.66
N SER A 64 52.63 1.34 2.19
CA SER A 64 53.28 0.97 0.94
C SER A 64 53.58 -0.54 0.86
N ASN A 65 52.53 -1.35 0.79
CA ASN A 65 52.60 -2.79 0.53
C ASN A 65 51.41 -3.25 -0.33
N ALA A 66 51.21 -2.57 -1.46
CA ALA A 66 50.16 -2.85 -2.44
C ALA A 66 50.44 -4.08 -3.35
N ASN A 67 51.31 -5.02 -2.95
CA ASN A 67 51.71 -6.15 -3.80
C ASN A 67 51.08 -7.50 -3.45
N ASN A 68 50.22 -7.59 -2.43
CA ASN A 68 49.60 -8.85 -2.01
C ASN A 68 48.07 -8.78 -1.91
N MET A 69 47.40 -8.15 -2.88
CA MET A 69 45.95 -8.29 -3.00
C MET A 69 45.63 -9.58 -3.77
N PRO A 70 45.05 -10.63 -3.15
CA PRO A 70 44.67 -11.82 -3.88
C PRO A 70 43.65 -11.43 -4.97
N PRO A 71 43.74 -11.99 -6.19
CA PRO A 71 42.79 -11.68 -7.24
C PRO A 71 41.39 -11.98 -6.72
N ARG A 72 40.54 -10.95 -6.68
CA ARG A 72 39.12 -11.06 -6.34
C ARG A 72 38.44 -11.84 -7.46
N ASN A 73 38.62 -13.16 -7.45
CA ASN A 73 37.92 -14.12 -8.29
C ASN A 73 36.44 -14.07 -7.88
N LYS A 74 35.67 -13.22 -8.58
CA LYS A 74 34.25 -13.03 -8.29
C LYS A 74 33.44 -13.05 -9.58
N THR A 75 33.67 -14.05 -10.42
CA THR A 75 32.65 -14.57 -11.33
C THR A 75 31.63 -15.36 -10.53
N ARG A 76 30.90 -14.70 -9.62
CA ARG A 76 29.67 -15.29 -9.09
C ARG A 76 28.71 -15.42 -10.26
N PRO A 77 28.15 -16.61 -10.56
CA PRO A 77 27.21 -16.82 -11.66
C PRO A 77 25.86 -16.16 -11.34
N ARG A 78 25.84 -14.82 -11.25
CA ARG A 78 24.62 -14.03 -11.03
C ARG A 78 23.65 -14.20 -12.20
N GLY A 79 24.14 -14.35 -13.43
CA GLY A 79 23.30 -14.44 -14.62
C GLY A 79 22.36 -15.65 -14.66
N TRP A 80 22.79 -16.82 -14.16
CA TRP A 80 21.98 -18.04 -14.21
C TRP A 80 20.78 -17.97 -13.25
N ILE A 81 20.93 -17.30 -12.11
CA ILE A 81 19.84 -17.10 -11.15
C ILE A 81 18.78 -16.17 -11.75
N GLU A 82 19.20 -15.06 -12.36
CA GLU A 82 18.28 -14.13 -13.03
C GLU A 82 17.51 -14.81 -14.17
N ILE A 83 18.21 -15.60 -15.01
CA ILE A 83 17.57 -16.37 -16.09
C ILE A 83 16.59 -17.40 -15.54
N ALA A 84 16.93 -18.11 -14.47
CA ALA A 84 16.05 -19.09 -13.84
C ALA A 84 14.80 -18.43 -13.25
N ILE A 85 14.94 -17.26 -12.62
CA ILE A 85 13.82 -16.48 -12.10
C ILE A 85 12.92 -16.07 -13.28
N VAL A 86 13.47 -15.39 -14.30
CA VAL A 86 12.70 -14.95 -15.47
C VAL A 86 12.00 -16.12 -16.17
N GLY A 87 12.69 -17.26 -16.32
CA GLY A 87 12.12 -18.49 -16.87
C GLY A 87 10.95 -19.03 -16.04
N PHE A 88 11.07 -19.01 -14.71
CA PHE A 88 9.99 -19.40 -13.81
C PHE A 88 8.77 -18.47 -13.92
N PHE A 89 8.99 -17.14 -14.02
CA PHE A 89 7.92 -16.17 -14.25
C PHE A 89 7.19 -16.42 -15.58
N ILE A 90 7.95 -16.65 -16.67
CA ILE A 90 7.38 -16.96 -17.98
C ILE A 90 6.59 -18.27 -17.92
N CYS A 91 7.10 -19.30 -17.25
CA CYS A 91 6.41 -20.57 -17.09
C CYS A 91 5.06 -20.41 -16.38
N LEU A 92 5.00 -19.67 -15.27
CA LEU A 92 3.73 -19.38 -14.57
C LEU A 92 2.74 -18.60 -15.45
N LEU A 93 3.23 -17.65 -16.25
CA LEU A 93 2.39 -16.92 -17.20
C LEU A 93 1.84 -17.84 -18.29
N LEU A 94 2.64 -18.77 -18.81
CA LEU A 94 2.20 -19.76 -19.80
C LEU A 94 1.15 -20.73 -19.21
N ILE A 95 1.34 -21.18 -17.97
CA ILE A 95 0.34 -22.01 -17.26
C ILE A 95 -0.98 -21.24 -17.08
N SER A 96 -0.91 -19.94 -16.78
CA SER A 96 -2.12 -19.11 -16.66
C SER A 96 -2.91 -19.04 -17.97
N LYS A 97 -2.22 -19.02 -19.13
CA LYS A 97 -2.85 -18.98 -20.46
C LYS A 97 -3.57 -20.27 -20.83
N PHE A 98 -3.14 -21.40 -20.28
CA PHE A 98 -3.79 -22.69 -20.49
C PHE A 98 -5.04 -22.89 -19.60
N SER A 99 -5.25 -22.00 -18.62
CA SER A 99 -6.39 -22.10 -17.71
C SER A 99 -7.58 -21.30 -18.23
N ASP A 100 -8.71 -21.95 -18.52
CA ASP A 100 -9.88 -21.25 -19.08
C ASP A 100 -10.70 -20.44 -18.04
N THR A 101 -10.42 -20.60 -16.74
CA THR A 101 -11.23 -19.95 -15.68
C THR A 101 -10.57 -18.69 -15.13
N LEU A 102 -11.38 -17.63 -14.93
CA LEU A 102 -10.95 -16.38 -14.29
C LEU A 102 -10.35 -16.61 -12.89
N ARG A 103 -10.87 -17.60 -12.14
CA ARG A 103 -10.37 -17.97 -10.82
C ARG A 103 -8.92 -18.45 -10.88
N SER A 104 -8.59 -19.30 -11.86
CA SER A 104 -7.21 -19.77 -12.07
C SER A 104 -6.27 -18.61 -12.38
N HIS A 105 -6.68 -17.65 -13.21
CA HIS A 105 -5.88 -16.47 -13.52
C HIS A 105 -5.56 -15.64 -12.26
N ILE A 106 -6.58 -15.39 -11.42
CA ILE A 106 -6.40 -14.66 -10.16
C ILE A 106 -5.46 -15.40 -9.20
N ARG A 107 -5.57 -16.73 -9.15
CA ARG A 107 -4.69 -17.60 -8.34
C ARG A 107 -3.23 -17.49 -8.79
N TYR A 108 -2.95 -17.75 -10.06
CA TYR A 108 -1.58 -17.70 -10.58
C TYR A 108 -1.00 -16.28 -10.54
N GLY A 109 -1.81 -15.26 -10.81
CA GLY A 109 -1.40 -13.85 -10.68
C GLY A 109 -1.02 -13.48 -9.25
N SER A 110 -1.78 -13.94 -8.25
CA SER A 110 -1.46 -13.72 -6.84
C SER A 110 -0.17 -14.43 -6.42
N ILE A 111 0.02 -15.70 -6.82
CA ILE A 111 1.26 -16.45 -6.55
C ILE A 111 2.48 -15.74 -7.16
N LEU A 112 2.37 -15.32 -8.42
CA LEU A 112 3.42 -14.60 -9.13
C LEU A 112 3.80 -13.31 -8.40
N SER A 113 2.80 -12.56 -7.96
CA SER A 113 2.97 -11.29 -7.24
C SER A 113 3.60 -11.50 -5.86
N ILE A 114 3.20 -12.54 -5.13
CA ILE A 114 3.80 -12.91 -3.83
C ILE A 114 5.29 -13.21 -4.01
N ILE A 115 5.65 -14.04 -4.99
CA ILE A 115 7.05 -14.42 -5.24
C ILE A 115 7.87 -13.19 -5.65
N SER A 116 7.35 -12.37 -6.55
CA SER A 116 8.00 -11.13 -7.01
C SER A 116 8.23 -10.13 -5.88
N CYS A 117 7.17 -9.81 -5.12
CA CYS A 117 7.25 -8.83 -4.04
C CYS A 117 8.14 -9.32 -2.89
N SER A 118 8.07 -10.62 -2.56
CA SER A 118 8.96 -11.22 -1.56
C SER A 118 10.43 -11.12 -1.97
N ALA A 119 10.75 -11.35 -3.25
CA ALA A 119 12.09 -11.19 -3.76
C ALA A 119 12.61 -9.75 -3.59
N VAL A 120 11.78 -8.74 -3.90
CA VAL A 120 12.13 -7.32 -3.69
C VAL A 120 12.38 -7.01 -2.21
N VAL A 121 11.51 -7.47 -1.32
CA VAL A 121 11.63 -7.27 0.14
C VAL A 121 12.90 -7.92 0.69
N VAL A 122 13.21 -9.16 0.27
CA VAL A 122 14.42 -9.88 0.67
C VAL A 122 15.67 -9.19 0.13
N MET A 123 15.68 -8.82 -1.16
CA MET A 123 16.81 -8.11 -1.77
C MET A 123 17.11 -6.79 -1.06
N TYR A 124 16.08 -5.99 -0.76
CA TYR A 124 16.24 -4.75 -0.02
C TYR A 124 16.75 -4.96 1.41
N SER A 125 16.33 -6.06 2.05
CA SER A 125 16.77 -6.39 3.42
C SER A 125 18.24 -6.83 3.47
N MET A 126 18.73 -7.52 2.43
CA MET A 126 20.09 -8.06 2.37
C MET A 126 21.13 -7.02 1.96
N ASP A 127 20.79 -6.03 1.12
CA ASP A 127 21.75 -5.05 0.62
C ASP A 127 21.61 -3.68 1.31
N PHE A 128 22.48 -3.40 2.28
CA PHE A 128 22.49 -2.12 2.99
C PHE A 128 22.81 -0.93 2.06
N GLN A 129 23.56 -1.13 0.97
CA GLN A 129 23.86 -0.08 -0.01
C GLN A 129 22.62 0.30 -0.85
N SER A 130 21.67 -0.63 -0.99
CA SER A 130 20.39 -0.43 -1.68
C SER A 130 19.42 0.49 -0.91
N ARG A 131 19.77 0.94 0.31
CA ARG A 131 18.92 1.86 1.10
C ARG A 131 19.00 3.32 0.65
N ARG A 132 19.75 3.62 -0.42
CA ARG A 132 19.81 4.96 -1.00
C ARG A 132 18.48 5.29 -1.70
N HIS A 133 18.08 6.55 -1.62
CA HIS A 133 16.90 7.09 -2.28
C HIS A 133 16.85 6.67 -3.77
N PRO A 134 15.69 6.24 -4.33
CA PRO A 134 14.32 6.22 -3.81
C PRO A 134 13.90 4.90 -3.13
N ALA A 135 14.85 3.99 -2.88
CA ALA A 135 14.57 2.59 -2.54
C ALA A 135 13.69 2.33 -1.30
N PRO A 136 13.69 3.15 -0.22
CA PRO A 136 12.80 2.91 0.92
C PRO A 136 11.31 2.99 0.56
N MET A 137 10.91 3.79 -0.42
CA MET A 137 9.50 3.89 -0.83
C MET A 137 9.05 2.67 -1.62
N ILE A 138 9.93 2.13 -2.48
CA ILE A 138 9.68 0.91 -3.24
C ILE A 138 9.50 -0.27 -2.28
N TYR A 139 10.29 -0.34 -1.22
CA TYR A 139 10.16 -1.35 -0.17
C TYR A 139 8.76 -1.38 0.48
N TRP A 140 8.26 -0.23 0.95
CA TRP A 140 6.94 -0.16 1.59
C TRP A 140 5.79 -0.47 0.63
N ARG A 141 5.93 -0.06 -0.63
CA ARG A 141 5.00 -0.46 -1.69
C ARG A 141 4.96 -1.98 -1.85
N SER A 142 6.12 -2.63 -1.99
CA SER A 142 6.20 -4.08 -2.15
C SER A 142 5.61 -4.84 -0.95
N ILE A 143 5.70 -4.29 0.26
CA ILE A 143 5.00 -4.85 1.43
C ILE A 143 3.48 -4.78 1.26
N CYS A 144 2.95 -3.63 0.84
CA CYS A 144 1.50 -3.47 0.62
C CYS A 144 1.00 -4.41 -0.50
N ASP A 145 1.74 -4.50 -1.61
CA ASP A 145 1.44 -5.39 -2.73
C ASP A 145 1.51 -6.88 -2.32
N LEU A 146 2.43 -7.24 -1.42
CA LEU A 146 2.52 -8.58 -0.85
C LEU A 146 1.27 -8.91 -0.02
N PHE A 147 0.88 -8.04 0.91
CA PHE A 147 -0.33 -8.24 1.72
C PHE A 147 -1.59 -8.30 0.86
N LEU A 148 -1.70 -7.43 -0.15
CA LEU A 148 -2.81 -7.46 -1.10
C LEU A 148 -2.86 -8.78 -1.88
N SER A 149 -1.72 -9.25 -2.38
CA SER A 149 -1.65 -10.50 -3.15
C SER A 149 -2.01 -11.72 -2.30
N VAL A 150 -1.54 -11.76 -1.04
CA VAL A 150 -1.96 -12.79 -0.07
C VAL A 150 -3.46 -12.70 0.20
N ALA A 151 -3.99 -11.49 0.40
CA ALA A 151 -5.42 -11.30 0.66
C ALA A 151 -6.31 -11.81 -0.48
N ILE A 152 -5.93 -11.49 -1.72
CA ILE A 152 -6.62 -11.93 -2.93
C ILE A 152 -6.53 -13.46 -3.06
N LEU A 153 -5.34 -14.04 -2.82
CA LEU A 153 -5.15 -15.50 -2.87
C LEU A 153 -6.06 -16.21 -1.86
N LEU A 154 -6.03 -15.80 -0.58
CA LEU A 154 -6.86 -16.38 0.48
C LEU A 154 -8.36 -16.28 0.15
N SER A 155 -8.78 -15.14 -0.40
CA SER A 155 -10.15 -14.97 -0.84
C SER A 155 -10.49 -15.94 -1.98
N SER A 156 -9.65 -16.02 -3.02
CA SER A 156 -9.91 -16.81 -4.24
C SER A 156 -10.07 -18.31 -3.98
N GLU A 157 -9.35 -18.82 -2.98
CA GLU A 157 -9.41 -20.21 -2.50
C GLU A 157 -10.61 -20.48 -1.59
N GLY A 158 -11.37 -19.44 -1.21
CA GLY A 158 -12.54 -19.56 -0.35
C GLY A 158 -12.23 -19.68 1.14
N LEU A 159 -11.01 -19.36 1.59
CA LEU A 159 -10.66 -19.36 3.01
C LEU A 159 -11.32 -18.21 3.80
N ILE A 160 -11.81 -17.19 3.09
CA ILE A 160 -12.50 -16.04 3.68
C ILE A 160 -14.02 -16.30 3.66
N THR A 161 -14.61 -16.43 4.85
CA THR A 161 -16.04 -16.72 5.03
C THR A 161 -16.91 -15.46 4.99
N SER A 162 -16.47 -14.37 5.63
CA SER A 162 -17.17 -13.08 5.66
C SER A 162 -16.48 -12.05 4.76
N CYS A 163 -17.04 -11.80 3.58
CA CYS A 163 -16.52 -10.73 2.71
C CYS A 163 -16.67 -9.36 3.38
N LYS A 164 -17.72 -9.13 4.18
CA LYS A 164 -17.94 -7.83 4.84
C LYS A 164 -16.77 -7.48 5.76
N ASP A 165 -16.33 -8.44 6.56
CA ASP A 165 -15.30 -8.22 7.57
C ASP A 165 -13.88 -8.29 6.97
N PHE A 166 -13.72 -8.77 5.74
CA PHE A 166 -12.42 -8.84 5.06
C PHE A 166 -12.18 -7.70 4.06
N SER A 167 -13.25 -7.11 3.51
CA SER A 167 -13.14 -6.12 2.42
C SER A 167 -12.37 -4.87 2.82
N TRP A 168 -12.38 -4.47 4.09
CA TRP A 168 -11.62 -3.32 4.58
C TRP A 168 -10.11 -3.55 4.47
N PHE A 169 -9.64 -4.79 4.65
CA PHE A 169 -8.22 -5.13 4.58
C PHE A 169 -7.72 -5.05 3.14
N VAL A 170 -8.50 -5.57 2.18
CA VAL A 170 -8.23 -5.43 0.75
C VAL A 170 -8.23 -3.96 0.35
N GLN A 171 -9.22 -3.18 0.81
CA GLN A 171 -9.28 -1.74 0.54
C GLN A 171 -8.06 -0.99 1.10
N PHE A 172 -7.68 -1.28 2.35
CA PHE A 172 -6.53 -0.66 3.02
C PHE A 172 -5.23 -0.92 2.24
N THR A 173 -4.94 -2.19 1.95
CA THR A 173 -3.69 -2.59 1.27
C THR A 173 -3.65 -2.07 -0.16
N PHE A 174 -4.77 -2.09 -0.88
CA PHE A 174 -4.88 -1.57 -2.23
C PHE A 174 -4.65 -0.06 -2.31
N VAL A 175 -5.35 0.72 -1.47
CA VAL A 175 -5.20 2.19 -1.44
C VAL A 175 -3.80 2.58 -0.96
N ALA A 176 -3.22 1.85 -0.02
CA ALA A 176 -1.85 2.09 0.44
C ALA A 176 -0.83 1.88 -0.70
N ALA A 177 -0.94 0.78 -1.44
CA ALA A 177 -0.04 0.46 -2.57
C ALA A 177 -0.08 1.56 -3.66
N GLU A 178 -1.28 1.98 -4.07
CA GLU A 178 -1.45 3.03 -5.07
C GLU A 178 -1.03 4.42 -4.55
N SER A 179 -1.23 4.69 -3.25
CA SER A 179 -0.76 5.93 -2.65
C SER A 179 0.77 6.00 -2.63
N TRP A 180 1.46 4.88 -2.41
CA TRP A 180 2.92 4.83 -2.56
C TRP A 180 3.38 5.09 -4.00
N TRP A 181 2.64 4.61 -5.00
CA TRP A 181 2.92 4.91 -6.41
C TRP A 181 2.88 6.41 -6.70
N LEU A 182 1.87 7.10 -6.16
CA LEU A 182 1.75 8.54 -6.24
C LEU A 182 2.92 9.26 -5.54
N MET A 183 3.28 8.84 -4.32
CA MET A 183 4.38 9.46 -3.57
C MET A 183 5.73 9.33 -4.31
N ILE A 184 6.01 8.18 -4.93
CA ILE A 184 7.19 7.98 -5.77
C ILE A 184 7.20 8.97 -6.95
N SER A 185 6.05 9.21 -7.58
CA SER A 185 5.93 10.16 -8.70
C SER A 185 6.16 11.61 -8.26
N ILE A 186 5.63 12.00 -7.10
CA ILE A 186 5.83 13.34 -6.52
C ILE A 186 7.29 13.55 -6.12
N ASP A 187 7.88 12.55 -5.47
CA ASP A 187 9.26 12.58 -5.01
C ASP A 187 10.26 12.64 -6.18
N LEU A 188 9.98 11.97 -7.30
CA LEU A 188 10.74 12.13 -8.54
C LEU A 188 10.68 13.58 -9.05
N TRP A 189 9.50 14.19 -9.09
CA TRP A 189 9.37 15.58 -9.53
C TRP A 189 10.13 16.55 -8.59
N GLN A 190 10.05 16.33 -7.28
CA GLN A 190 10.76 17.14 -6.29
C GLN A 190 12.28 16.99 -6.39
N SER A 191 12.80 15.77 -6.59
CA SER A 191 14.25 15.55 -6.72
C SER A 191 14.84 16.21 -7.96
N VAL A 192 14.07 16.29 -9.07
CA VAL A 192 14.48 16.99 -10.29
C VAL A 192 14.44 18.52 -10.13
N THR A 193 13.46 19.05 -9.39
CA THR A 193 13.28 20.52 -9.25
C THR A 193 14.02 21.14 -8.09
N ASN A 194 14.24 20.38 -7.01
CA ASN A 194 14.97 20.83 -5.83
C ASN A 194 15.88 19.70 -5.31
N PRO A 195 17.14 19.66 -5.78
CA PRO A 195 18.10 18.61 -5.40
C PRO A 195 18.51 18.67 -3.92
N PHE A 196 18.20 19.74 -3.20
CA PHE A 196 18.54 19.93 -1.78
C PHE A 196 17.37 19.62 -0.83
N THR A 197 16.32 18.98 -1.33
CA THR A 197 15.16 18.62 -0.52
C THR A 197 15.54 17.63 0.59
N ASN A 198 15.12 17.91 1.83
CA ASN A 198 15.35 17.00 2.95
C ASN A 198 14.43 15.77 2.85
N TYR A 199 14.95 14.70 2.25
CA TYR A 199 14.22 13.46 2.04
C TYR A 199 13.66 12.84 3.33
N LYS A 200 14.43 12.84 4.43
CA LYS A 200 14.01 12.21 5.68
C LYS A 200 12.74 12.86 6.25
N ARG A 201 12.61 14.18 6.11
CA ARG A 201 11.40 14.91 6.53
C ARG A 201 10.23 14.59 5.61
N ASN A 202 10.44 14.60 4.29
CA ASN A 202 9.38 14.32 3.32
C ASN A 202 8.87 12.89 3.43
N LEU A 203 9.74 11.92 3.67
CA LEU A 203 9.36 10.51 3.84
C LEU A 203 8.38 10.32 5.02
N LYS A 204 8.56 11.06 6.13
CA LYS A 204 7.62 11.03 7.26
C LYS A 204 6.24 11.57 6.86
N ILE A 205 6.21 12.64 6.05
CA ILE A 205 4.97 13.22 5.54
C ILE A 205 4.29 12.23 4.59
N TYR A 206 5.05 11.58 3.69
CA TYR A 206 4.53 10.57 2.77
C TYR A 206 3.93 9.39 3.52
N HIS A 207 4.63 8.86 4.53
CA HIS A 207 4.09 7.81 5.39
C HIS A 207 2.78 8.22 6.05
N SER A 208 2.75 9.41 6.66
CA SER A 208 1.55 9.91 7.32
C SER A 208 0.38 10.01 6.32
N TYR A 209 0.61 10.58 5.13
CA TYR A 209 -0.41 10.69 4.09
C TYR A 209 -0.93 9.32 3.64
N VAL A 210 -0.04 8.41 3.24
CA VAL A 210 -0.41 7.09 2.70
C VAL A 210 -1.24 6.31 3.71
N TRP A 211 -0.79 6.24 4.95
CA TRP A 211 -1.48 5.47 5.98
C TRP A 211 -2.81 6.10 6.39
N LEU A 212 -2.89 7.43 6.48
CA LEU A 212 -4.15 8.11 6.82
C LEU A 212 -5.21 7.92 5.73
N VAL A 213 -4.85 8.08 4.45
CA VAL A 213 -5.81 7.90 3.34
C VAL A 213 -6.25 6.44 3.22
N ALA A 214 -5.32 5.49 3.35
CA ALA A 214 -5.65 4.06 3.36
C ALA A 214 -6.54 3.67 4.55
N ALA A 215 -6.21 4.13 5.76
CA ALA A 215 -7.00 3.85 6.96
C ALA A 215 -8.39 4.48 6.88
N LEU A 216 -8.50 5.72 6.41
CA LEU A 216 -9.78 6.41 6.27
C LEU A 216 -10.72 5.67 5.30
N THR A 217 -10.23 5.33 4.10
CA THR A 217 -11.04 4.62 3.10
C THR A 217 -11.44 3.21 3.56
N ALA A 218 -10.53 2.49 4.24
CA ALA A 218 -10.83 1.20 4.83
C ALA A 218 -11.85 1.30 5.97
N ALA A 219 -11.72 2.28 6.86
CA ALA A 219 -12.64 2.52 7.97
C ALA A 219 -14.04 2.89 7.47
N LEU A 220 -14.14 3.74 6.44
CA LEU A 220 -15.42 4.07 5.81
C LEU A 220 -16.09 2.82 5.21
N LEU A 221 -15.31 1.92 4.60
CA LEU A 221 -15.82 0.68 4.04
C LEU A 221 -16.28 -0.29 5.15
N PHE A 222 -15.49 -0.42 6.22
CA PHE A 222 -15.81 -1.25 7.39
C PHE A 222 -17.06 -0.77 8.13
N ALA A 223 -17.21 0.55 8.30
CA ALA A 223 -18.39 1.18 8.87
C ALA A 223 -19.65 0.94 8.03
N GLY A 224 -19.53 0.35 6.83
CA GLY A 224 -20.65 -0.03 5.99
C GLY A 224 -21.32 1.15 5.32
N VAL A 225 -20.61 2.28 5.16
CA VAL A 225 -21.10 3.43 4.41
C VAL A 225 -21.46 2.96 2.99
N GLY A 226 -22.73 3.11 2.61
CA GLY A 226 -23.24 2.67 1.31
C GLY A 226 -23.37 1.15 1.11
N ARG A 227 -23.03 0.31 2.10
CA ARG A 227 -23.05 -1.17 2.03
C ARG A 227 -22.32 -1.72 0.79
N CYS A 228 -21.14 -1.17 0.51
CA CYS A 228 -20.39 -1.41 -0.72
C CYS A 228 -19.53 -2.69 -0.71
N SER A 229 -19.33 -3.34 0.45
CA SER A 229 -18.55 -4.56 0.57
C SER A 229 -19.23 -5.74 -0.12
N GLY A 230 -18.50 -6.51 -0.94
CA GLY A 230 -19.06 -7.66 -1.62
C GLY A 230 -18.06 -8.42 -2.47
N ARG A 231 -18.56 -9.34 -3.31
CA ARG A 231 -17.72 -10.11 -4.23
C ARG A 231 -17.54 -9.32 -5.53
N PHE A 232 -16.28 -9.05 -5.88
CA PHE A 232 -15.90 -8.37 -7.13
C PHE A 232 -15.84 -9.35 -8.30
N ALA A 233 -15.21 -10.50 -8.07
CA ALA A 233 -15.03 -11.59 -9.03
C ALA A 233 -15.36 -12.93 -8.37
N PRO A 234 -15.47 -14.05 -9.12
CA PRO A 234 -15.70 -15.37 -8.54
C PRO A 234 -14.63 -15.71 -7.51
N GLY A 235 -14.98 -15.57 -6.22
CA GLY A 235 -14.09 -15.85 -5.09
C GLY A 235 -13.33 -14.65 -4.52
N VAL A 236 -13.38 -13.44 -5.07
CA VAL A 236 -12.64 -12.29 -4.51
C VAL A 236 -13.58 -11.35 -3.73
N CYS A 237 -13.35 -11.22 -2.43
CA CYS A 237 -14.05 -10.32 -1.51
C CYS A 237 -13.39 -8.94 -1.50
N TRP A 238 -14.10 -7.92 -1.98
CA TRP A 238 -13.68 -6.52 -1.93
C TRP A 238 -14.87 -5.56 -2.10
N LEU A 239 -15.14 -5.09 -3.31
CA LEU A 239 -16.24 -4.18 -3.64
C LEU A 239 -17.27 -4.87 -4.52
N ARG A 240 -18.55 -4.62 -4.25
CA ARG A 240 -19.65 -5.03 -5.12
C ARG A 240 -19.76 -4.03 -6.28
N LEU A 241 -19.28 -4.43 -7.46
CA LEU A 241 -19.42 -3.65 -8.69
C LEU A 241 -20.48 -4.32 -9.58
N SER A 242 -21.61 -3.64 -9.78
CA SER A 242 -22.64 -4.03 -10.74
C SER A 242 -22.73 -2.97 -11.85
N PRO A 243 -22.65 -3.36 -13.14
CA PRO A 243 -22.71 -2.41 -14.26
C PRO A 243 -24.03 -1.65 -14.37
N TRP A 244 -25.12 -2.21 -13.84
CA TRP A 244 -26.49 -1.71 -14.05
C TRP A 244 -27.12 -1.11 -12.79
N GLY A 245 -26.45 -1.19 -11.64
CA GLY A 245 -26.93 -0.68 -10.36
C GLY A 245 -26.43 0.73 -10.08
N ARG A 246 -27.34 1.73 -10.02
CA ARG A 246 -26.98 3.13 -9.71
C ARG A 246 -26.22 3.27 -8.37
N ARG A 247 -26.56 2.46 -7.36
CA ARG A 247 -25.89 2.44 -6.05
C ARG A 247 -24.50 1.77 -6.11
N ASP A 248 -24.40 0.68 -6.85
CA ASP A 248 -23.14 -0.07 -7.00
C ASP A 248 -22.12 0.74 -7.81
N TRP A 249 -22.58 1.56 -8.77
CA TRP A 249 -21.75 2.55 -9.45
C TRP A 249 -21.22 3.63 -8.49
N ALA A 250 -22.06 4.16 -7.59
CA ALA A 250 -21.61 5.14 -6.60
C ALA A 250 -20.54 4.57 -5.66
N CYS A 251 -20.68 3.30 -5.26
CA CYS A 251 -19.66 2.58 -4.50
C CYS A 251 -18.34 2.49 -5.28
N GLY A 252 -18.37 2.09 -6.55
CA GLY A 252 -17.17 2.05 -7.39
C GLY A 252 -16.55 3.41 -7.62
N ALA A 253 -17.37 4.43 -7.88
CA ALA A 253 -16.92 5.80 -8.08
C ALA A 253 -16.23 6.36 -6.82
N GLY A 254 -16.79 6.13 -5.63
CA GLY A 254 -16.22 6.61 -4.37
C GLY A 254 -14.99 5.84 -3.90
N TYR A 255 -15.07 4.50 -3.87
CA TYR A 255 -14.03 3.65 -3.27
C TYR A 255 -12.93 3.21 -4.24
N PHE A 256 -13.08 3.43 -5.54
CA PHE A 256 -12.09 3.02 -6.53
C PHE A 256 -11.78 4.13 -7.54
N PHE A 257 -12.71 4.48 -8.42
CA PHE A 257 -12.40 5.32 -9.59
C PHE A 257 -12.05 6.77 -9.23
N GLY A 258 -12.69 7.34 -8.20
CA GLY A 258 -12.54 8.76 -7.86
C GLY A 258 -11.13 9.13 -7.45
N TRP A 259 -10.59 8.47 -6.43
CA TRP A 259 -9.23 8.73 -5.98
C TRP A 259 -8.18 8.18 -6.96
N ALA A 260 -8.44 7.06 -7.65
CA ALA A 260 -7.51 6.52 -8.65
C ALA A 260 -7.32 7.49 -9.82
N ALA A 261 -8.41 8.06 -10.35
CA ALA A 261 -8.33 9.08 -11.39
C ALA A 261 -7.57 10.32 -10.91
N ALA A 262 -7.84 10.79 -9.69
CA ALA A 262 -7.11 11.91 -9.10
C ALA A 262 -5.60 11.62 -9.01
N TYR A 263 -5.22 10.41 -8.58
CA TYR A 263 -3.81 10.00 -8.47
C TYR A 263 -3.12 9.97 -9.82
N VAL A 264 -3.76 9.39 -10.84
CA VAL A 264 -3.23 9.37 -12.21
C VAL A 264 -3.01 10.78 -12.74
N LEU A 265 -3.96 11.70 -12.53
CA LEU A 265 -3.84 13.08 -12.98
C LEU A 265 -2.70 13.82 -12.28
N VAL A 266 -2.57 13.65 -10.96
CA VAL A 266 -1.48 14.28 -10.18
C VAL A 266 -0.12 13.72 -10.61
N ALA A 267 0.00 12.41 -10.78
CA ALA A 267 1.24 11.79 -11.23
C ALA A 267 1.60 12.23 -12.66
N ALA A 268 0.65 12.25 -13.59
CA ALA A 268 0.87 12.74 -14.95
C ALA A 268 1.35 14.20 -14.95
N ALA A 269 0.75 15.05 -14.12
CA ALA A 269 1.20 16.43 -13.94
C ALA A 269 2.62 16.53 -13.35
N ALA A 270 2.96 15.67 -12.38
CA ALA A 270 4.30 15.60 -11.79
C ALA A 270 5.35 15.21 -12.85
N PHE A 271 5.09 14.16 -13.64
CA PHE A 271 5.96 13.74 -14.74
C PHE A 271 6.11 14.81 -15.83
N ALA A 272 5.02 15.44 -16.24
CA ALA A 272 5.06 16.51 -17.24
C ALA A 272 5.93 17.69 -16.75
N ARG A 273 5.79 18.09 -15.48
CA ARG A 273 6.60 19.14 -14.87
C ARG A 273 8.06 18.75 -14.72
N ALA A 274 8.35 17.50 -14.33
CA ALA A 274 9.71 16.99 -14.24
C ALA A 274 10.41 17.04 -15.62
N ARG A 275 9.72 16.60 -16.68
CA ARG A 275 10.24 16.69 -18.06
C ARG A 275 10.49 18.14 -18.49
N ALA A 276 9.56 19.05 -18.21
CA ALA A 276 9.73 20.47 -18.55
C ALA A 276 10.87 21.14 -17.76
N ALA A 277 11.13 20.70 -16.52
CA ALA A 277 12.28 21.16 -15.75
C ALA A 277 13.60 20.70 -16.38
N LEU A 278 13.70 19.42 -16.74
CA LEU A 278 14.89 18.89 -17.41
C LEU A 278 15.18 19.58 -18.75
N ALA A 279 14.14 19.84 -19.56
CA ALA A 279 14.28 20.50 -20.86
C ALA A 279 14.77 21.96 -20.78
N ARG A 280 14.68 22.62 -19.62
CA ARG A 280 15.19 23.99 -19.44
C ARG A 280 16.68 24.03 -19.09
N HIS A 281 17.27 22.90 -18.73
CA HIS A 281 18.65 22.81 -18.26
C HIS A 281 19.59 22.04 -19.20
N GLY A 282 19.07 21.48 -20.30
CA GLY A 282 19.84 20.84 -21.37
C GLY A 282 19.88 21.70 -22.62
#